data_AF-A0A948WD86-F1
#
_entry.id   AF-A0A948WD86-F1
#
_cell.length_a   1.000
_cell.length_b   1.000
_cell.length_c   1.000
_cell.angle_alpha   90.00
_cell.angle_beta   90.00
_cell.angle_gamma   90.00
#
_symmetry.space_group_name_H-M   'P 1'
#
loop_
_entity.id
_entity.type
_entity.pdbx_description
1 polymer ?
#
loop_
_entity_poly.entity_id
_entity_poly.type
_entity_poly.pdbx_seq_one_letter_code
_entity_poly.pdbx_strand_id
1 'polypeptide(L)'
;MSPRRRVRFAAGLCLLVFALWNAGDLAARPAQNAICPVHGVEMKAVQLKLIYGMPSQQEFEEMKAAKTKFPFGRDCVLAGCVVKPEKTVAGFLCAGCVAERDKWLRERRRVSR
;
A
#
# COMPACT_ATOMS: atom_id res chain seq x y z
N MET A 1 59.72 -41.94 -8.16
CA MET A 1 59.73 -41.12 -6.93
C MET A 1 59.52 -39.66 -7.30
N SER A 2 58.31 -39.14 -7.07
CA SER A 2 57.97 -37.73 -6.76
C SER A 2 56.43 -37.66 -6.64
N PRO A 3 55.85 -36.97 -5.64
CA PRO A 3 54.53 -37.31 -5.14
C PRO A 3 53.40 -36.54 -5.83
N ARG A 4 52.29 -37.25 -6.08
CA ARG A 4 50.99 -36.70 -6.45
C ARG A 4 50.48 -35.77 -5.34
N ARG A 5 50.48 -34.45 -5.56
CA ARG A 5 49.81 -33.50 -4.67
C ARG A 5 48.30 -33.49 -4.97
N ARG A 6 47.55 -33.80 -3.91
CA ARG A 6 46.09 -33.72 -3.84
C ARG A 6 45.67 -32.25 -3.87
N VAL A 7 44.69 -31.93 -4.70
CA VAL A 7 43.86 -30.73 -4.50
C VAL A 7 42.44 -31.23 -4.34
N ARG A 8 41.99 -31.35 -3.08
CA ARG A 8 40.59 -31.57 -2.74
C ARG A 8 39.92 -30.20 -2.74
N PHE A 9 39.13 -29.91 -3.77
CA PHE A 9 38.27 -28.74 -3.80
C PHE A 9 37.24 -28.85 -2.66
N ALA A 10 37.22 -27.85 -1.79
CA ALA A 10 36.26 -27.71 -0.71
C ALA A 10 34.88 -27.39 -1.29
N ALA A 11 34.07 -28.43 -1.53
CA ALA A 11 32.70 -28.33 -2.04
C ALA A 11 31.66 -27.90 -0.98
N GLY A 12 32.01 -26.98 -0.07
CA GLY A 12 31.23 -26.78 1.17
C GLY A 12 30.67 -25.39 1.43
N LEU A 13 31.10 -24.33 0.73
CA LEU A 13 30.89 -22.96 1.24
C LEU A 13 30.22 -21.98 0.26
N CYS A 14 29.73 -22.42 -0.91
CA CYS A 14 29.17 -21.53 -1.93
C CYS A 14 27.63 -21.55 -2.04
N LEU A 15 26.95 -22.55 -1.45
CA LEU A 15 25.50 -22.71 -1.62
C LEU A 15 24.65 -22.00 -0.54
N LEU A 16 25.24 -21.48 0.54
CA LEU A 16 24.47 -20.82 1.61
C LEU A 16 24.28 -19.30 1.41
N VAL A 17 24.97 -18.67 0.47
CA VAL A 17 24.86 -17.22 0.24
C VAL A 17 23.71 -16.86 -0.71
N PHE A 18 23.35 -17.75 -1.64
CA PHE A 18 22.27 -17.48 -2.62
C PHE A 18 20.86 -17.56 -2.04
N ALA A 19 20.66 -18.21 -0.90
CA ALA A 19 19.34 -18.37 -0.29
C ALA A 19 18.86 -17.17 0.54
N LEU A 20 19.75 -16.19 0.82
CA LEU A 20 19.45 -15.04 1.68
C LEU A 20 19.14 -13.75 0.92
N TRP A 21 19.27 -13.71 -0.42
CA TRP A 21 19.09 -12.46 -1.20
C TRP A 21 17.66 -12.29 -1.78
N ASN A 22 16.88 -13.36 -1.96
CA ASN A 22 15.55 -13.27 -2.60
C ASN A 22 14.39 -13.25 -1.58
N ALA A 23 14.54 -12.53 -0.47
CA ALA A 23 13.37 -12.07 0.27
C ALA A 23 13.07 -10.65 -0.22
N GLY A 24 12.32 -10.57 -1.33
CA GLY A 24 11.73 -9.31 -1.78
C GLY A 24 10.86 -8.75 -0.66
N ASP A 25 11.34 -7.67 -0.06
CA ASP A 25 10.68 -6.85 0.97
C ASP A 25 9.45 -6.12 0.39
N LEU A 26 8.48 -6.89 -0.10
CA LEU A 26 7.09 -6.46 -0.33
C LEU A 26 6.20 -6.87 0.86
N ALA A 27 6.81 -7.10 2.03
CA ALA A 27 6.09 -7.10 3.28
C ALA A 27 5.56 -5.68 3.51
N ALA A 28 4.30 -5.47 3.15
CA ALA A 28 3.52 -4.32 3.59
C ALA A 28 3.80 -4.10 5.07
N ARG A 29 4.53 -3.03 5.42
CA ARG A 29 4.83 -2.70 6.82
C ARG A 29 3.48 -2.65 7.55
N PRO A 30 3.21 -3.52 8.54
CA PRO A 30 2.00 -3.38 9.33
C PRO A 30 2.05 -1.97 9.92
N ALA A 31 0.97 -1.22 9.73
CA ALA A 31 0.85 0.15 10.19
C ALA A 31 1.23 0.18 11.67
N GLN A 32 2.39 0.75 11.98
CA GLN A 32 2.93 0.70 13.34
C GLN A 32 2.07 1.49 14.33
N ASN A 33 1.05 2.21 13.86
CA ASN A 33 0.09 2.91 14.69
C ASN A 33 -1.33 2.62 14.17
N ALA A 34 -2.07 1.76 14.87
CA ALA A 34 -3.50 1.59 14.67
C ALA A 34 -4.30 2.86 15.03
N ILE A 35 -3.66 3.92 15.55
CA ILE A 35 -4.32 5.15 16.00
C ILE A 35 -4.20 6.24 14.93
N CYS A 36 -5.33 6.89 14.61
CA CYS A 36 -5.37 8.01 13.69
C CYS A 36 -4.67 9.23 14.32
N PRO A 37 -3.66 9.83 13.68
CA PRO A 37 -2.96 11.00 14.24
C PRO A 37 -3.81 12.28 14.25
N VAL A 38 -4.92 12.32 13.51
CA VAL A 38 -5.82 13.48 13.45
C VAL A 38 -6.87 13.44 14.56
N HIS A 39 -7.43 12.25 14.81
CA HIS A 39 -8.57 12.08 15.72
C HIS A 39 -8.23 11.34 17.01
N GLY A 40 -7.04 10.75 17.13
CA GLY A 40 -6.62 9.99 18.31
C GLY A 40 -7.39 8.69 18.55
N VAL A 41 -8.16 8.21 17.55
CA VAL A 41 -8.98 7.00 17.65
C VAL A 41 -8.37 5.83 16.88
N GLU A 42 -8.72 4.61 17.29
CA GLU A 42 -8.33 3.41 16.55
C GLU A 42 -8.92 3.39 15.14
N MET A 43 -8.08 3.04 14.17
CA MET A 43 -8.39 2.92 12.77
C MET A 43 -8.76 1.48 12.45
N LYS A 44 -9.77 1.33 11.60
CA LYS A 44 -10.24 0.03 11.16
C LYS A 44 -9.41 -0.45 9.97
N ALA A 45 -8.86 -1.66 10.07
CA ALA A 45 -8.28 -2.36 8.93
C ALA A 45 -9.39 -2.71 7.92
N VAL A 46 -9.21 -2.31 6.67
CA VAL A 46 -10.18 -2.51 5.59
C VAL A 46 -9.47 -2.84 4.27
N GLN A 47 -10.24 -3.38 3.32
CA GLN A 47 -9.82 -3.52 1.93
C GLN A 47 -10.22 -2.25 1.17
N LEU A 48 -9.23 -1.45 0.77
CA LEU A 48 -9.41 -0.25 -0.05
C LEU A 48 -9.54 -0.64 -1.51
N LYS A 49 -10.38 0.08 -2.26
CA LYS A 49 -10.59 -0.17 -3.70
C LYS A 49 -9.40 0.35 -4.51
N LEU A 50 -8.88 -0.46 -5.44
CA LEU A 50 -7.92 0.00 -6.43
C LEU A 50 -8.64 0.57 -7.65
N ILE A 51 -8.29 1.79 -8.03
CA ILE A 51 -8.74 2.43 -9.27
C ILE A 51 -7.59 2.39 -10.26
N TYR A 52 -7.84 1.78 -11.41
CA TYR A 52 -6.91 1.74 -12.54
C TYR A 52 -7.35 2.69 -13.64
N GLY A 53 -6.38 3.11 -14.46
CA GLY A 53 -6.63 3.98 -15.60
C GLY A 53 -6.78 5.45 -15.20
N MET A 54 -7.40 6.22 -16.10
CA MET A 54 -7.65 7.64 -15.90
C MET A 54 -9.00 7.84 -15.18
N PRO A 55 -9.03 8.37 -13.95
CA PRO A 55 -10.27 8.73 -13.30
C PRO A 55 -10.95 9.91 -14.02
N SER A 56 -12.26 10.06 -13.83
CA SER A 56 -12.96 11.28 -14.24
C SER A 56 -12.40 12.51 -13.51
N GLN A 57 -12.63 13.71 -14.05
CA GLN A 57 -12.17 14.95 -13.41
C GLN A 57 -12.75 15.11 -12.00
N GLN A 58 -14.01 14.69 -11.81
CA GLN A 58 -14.65 14.70 -10.49
C GLN A 58 -13.93 13.76 -9.53
N GLU A 59 -13.74 12.49 -9.91
CA GLU A 59 -13.05 11.50 -9.07
C GLU A 59 -11.61 11.93 -8.74
N PHE A 60 -10.92 12.59 -9.69
CA PHE A 60 -9.58 13.14 -9.46
C PHE A 60 -9.58 14.22 -8.38
N GLU A 61 -10.52 15.16 -8.42
CA GLU A 61 -10.67 16.20 -7.40
C GLU A 61 -11.06 15.62 -6.04
N GLU A 62 -11.92 14.61 -6.01
CA GLU A 62 -12.29 13.89 -4.78
C GLU A 62 -11.08 13.17 -4.18
N MET A 63 -10.28 12.46 -4.99
CA MET A 63 -9.05 11.81 -4.55
C MET A 63 -7.99 12.80 -4.06
N LYS A 64 -7.84 13.94 -4.74
CA LYS A 64 -6.94 15.02 -4.34
C LYS A 64 -7.34 15.61 -2.98
N ALA A 65 -8.62 15.89 -2.79
CA ALA A 65 -9.13 16.37 -1.50
C ALA A 65 -9.01 15.32 -0.40
N ALA A 66 -9.26 14.04 -0.70
CA ALA A 66 -9.06 12.96 0.26
C ALA A 66 -7.59 12.90 0.73
N LYS A 67 -6.62 13.05 -0.19
CA LYS A 67 -5.20 13.04 0.16
C LYS A 67 -4.79 14.22 1.06
N THR A 68 -5.36 15.41 0.86
CA THR A 68 -4.93 16.63 1.56
C THR A 68 -5.75 16.94 2.81
N LYS A 69 -7.07 16.71 2.77
CA LYS A 69 -8.00 17.05 3.86
C LYS A 69 -8.36 15.86 4.75
N PHE A 70 -8.36 14.64 4.20
CA PHE A 70 -8.88 13.45 4.89
C PHE A 70 -7.90 12.26 4.77
N PRO A 71 -6.68 12.38 5.34
CA PRO A 71 -5.58 11.43 5.07
C PRO A 71 -5.93 9.97 5.36
N PHE A 72 -6.76 9.71 6.37
CA PHE A 72 -7.23 8.38 6.76
C PHE A 72 -8.72 8.14 6.46
N GLY A 73 -9.33 8.97 5.60
CA GLY A 73 -10.71 8.84 5.16
C GLY A 73 -10.85 8.27 3.76
N ARG A 74 -9.74 7.94 3.09
CA ARG A 74 -9.72 7.54 1.67
C ARG A 74 -9.99 6.05 1.49
N ASP A 75 -11.14 5.71 0.90
CA ASP A 75 -11.57 4.34 0.60
C ASP A 75 -11.00 3.74 -0.71
N CYS A 76 -10.34 4.56 -1.54
CA CYS A 76 -9.78 4.13 -2.82
C CYS A 76 -8.33 4.59 -3.05
N VAL A 77 -7.57 3.83 -3.82
CA VAL A 77 -6.17 4.12 -4.15
C VAL A 77 -5.99 4.06 -5.66
N LEU A 78 -5.31 5.07 -6.23
CA LEU A 78 -4.94 5.05 -7.64
C LEU A 78 -3.78 4.07 -7.84
N ALA A 79 -4.03 2.99 -8.58
CA ALA A 79 -3.09 1.91 -8.83
C ALA A 79 -2.28 2.08 -10.15
N GLY A 80 -2.49 3.21 -10.83
CA GLY A 80 -1.84 3.55 -12.09
C GLY A 80 -2.62 3.08 -13.33
N CYS A 81 -2.00 3.22 -14.51
CA CYS A 81 -2.67 2.96 -15.78
C CYS A 81 -2.71 1.46 -16.17
N VAL A 82 -1.74 0.67 -15.71
CA VAL A 82 -1.65 -0.75 -16.07
C VAL A 82 -2.54 -1.56 -15.16
N VAL A 83 -3.62 -2.12 -15.73
CA VAL A 83 -4.60 -2.92 -14.99
C VAL A 83 -3.96 -4.23 -14.54
N LYS A 84 -4.05 -4.51 -13.24
CA LYS A 84 -3.65 -5.79 -12.64
C LYS A 84 -4.89 -6.58 -12.17
N PRO A 85 -4.77 -7.89 -11.92
CA PRO A 85 -5.88 -8.69 -11.40
C PRO A 85 -6.36 -8.24 -10.02
N GLU A 86 -5.47 -7.71 -9.17
CA GLU A 86 -5.84 -7.21 -7.85
C GLU A 86 -6.79 -6.01 -7.96
N LYS A 87 -7.89 -6.03 -7.21
CA LYS A 87 -8.88 -4.92 -7.18
C LYS A 87 -8.94 -4.20 -5.84
N THR A 88 -8.25 -4.73 -4.84
CA THR A 88 -8.22 -4.17 -3.50
C THR A 88 -6.83 -4.22 -2.91
N VAL A 89 -6.57 -3.35 -1.92
CA VAL A 89 -5.35 -3.34 -1.13
C VAL A 89 -5.71 -3.15 0.34
N ALA A 90 -4.99 -3.82 1.24
CA ALA A 90 -5.16 -3.60 2.66
C ALA A 90 -4.80 -2.16 3.04
N GLY A 91 -5.61 -1.55 3.90
CA GLY A 91 -5.39 -0.21 4.40
C GLY A 91 -6.14 0.04 5.70
N PHE A 92 -6.06 1.28 6.19
CA PHE A 92 -6.66 1.68 7.46
C PHE A 92 -7.54 2.91 7.25
N LEU A 93 -8.73 2.88 7.87
CA LEU A 93 -9.67 3.98 7.85
C LEU A 93 -9.97 4.48 9.26
N CYS A 94 -9.98 5.79 9.42
CA CYS A 94 -10.48 6.45 10.61
C CYS A 94 -11.94 6.83 10.41
N ALA A 95 -12.83 6.42 11.32
CA ALA A 95 -14.26 6.76 11.25
C ALA A 95 -14.51 8.27 11.17
N GLY A 96 -13.77 9.07 11.96
CA GLY A 96 -13.85 10.55 11.91
C GLY A 96 -13.47 11.13 10.55
N CYS A 97 -12.34 10.70 9.96
CA CYS A 97 -11.93 11.15 8.63
C CYS A 97 -12.93 10.76 7.54
N VAL A 98 -13.54 9.57 7.64
CA VAL A 98 -14.56 9.12 6.70
C VAL A 98 -15.82 9.98 6.82
N ALA A 99 -16.29 10.26 8.04
CA ALA A 99 -17.48 11.06 8.27
C ALA A 99 -17.35 12.48 7.69
N GLU A 100 -16.21 13.14 7.93
CA GLU A 100 -15.93 14.48 7.41
C GLU A 100 -15.78 14.50 5.89
N ARG A 101 -15.13 13.48 5.32
CA ARG A 101 -15.06 13.32 3.85
C ARG A 101 -16.45 13.16 3.26
N ASP A 102 -17.28 12.30 3.83
CA ASP A 102 -18.61 12.02 3.29
C ASP A 102 -19.51 13.26 3.40
N LYS A 103 -19.36 14.06 4.46
CA LYS A 103 -20.00 15.37 4.59
C LYS A 103 -19.57 16.31 3.47
N TRP A 104 -18.27 16.43 3.24
CA TRP A 104 -17.72 17.26 2.16
C TRP A 104 -18.18 16.81 0.76
N LEU A 105 -18.24 15.49 0.50
CA LEU A 105 -18.76 14.94 -0.75
C LEU A 105 -20.24 15.28 -0.95
N ARG A 106 -21.06 15.19 0.11
CA ARG A 106 -22.50 15.55 0.04
C ARG A 106 -22.69 17.02 -0.29
N GLU A 107 -21.91 17.91 0.30
CA GLU A 107 -21.96 19.35 0.04
C GLU A 107 -21.61 19.65 -1.43
N ARG A 108 -20.59 19.00 -2.00
CA ARG A 108 -20.21 19.21 -3.40
C ARG A 108 -21.23 18.65 -4.41
N ARG A 109 -21.83 17.50 -4.14
CA ARG A 109 -22.88 16.93 -5.02
C ARG A 109 -24.14 17.80 -5.09
N ARG A 110 -24.40 18.61 -4.07
CA ARG A 110 -25.51 19.57 -4.06
C ARG A 110 -25.25 20.78 -4.95
N VAL A 111 -23.98 21.16 -5.14
CA VAL A 111 -23.58 22.32 -5.95
C VAL A 111 -23.49 21.99 -7.44
N SER A 112 -23.34 20.71 -7.79
CA SER A 112 -23.20 20.24 -9.18
C SER A 112 -24.52 19.82 -9.85
N ARG A 113 -25.68 20.07 -9.22
CA ARG A 113 -27.02 19.88 -9.79
C ARG A 113 -27.65 21.23 -10.05
#